data_AF-A0A1M7ZFJ8-F1
#
_entry.id   AF-A0A1M7ZFJ8-F1
#
_cell.length_a   1.000
_cell.length_b   1.000
_cell.length_c   1.000
_cell.angle_alpha   90.00
_cell.angle_beta   90.00
_cell.angle_gamma   90.00
#
_symmetry.space_group_name_H-M   'P 1'
#
loop_
_entity.id
_entity.type
_entity.pdbx_description
1 polymer ?
#
loop_
_entity_poly.entity_id
_entity_poly.type
_entity_poly.pdbx_seq_one_letter_code
_entity_poly.pdbx_strand_id
1 'polypeptide(L)'
;MPFASAVTDLANPARFLAFTGRVLPWLAGITTVVMAVGLWGALFVAPPDYQQGETVRIMFVHVPSAWLGMAAYVAMAVSALGTLVWRHPLADVAARAAAPLGAAFTFLALVTGSLWGKPMWGTWWVWDARLTSMLVLFLMYLGLIALWHAIEEPVRAGRTAAVLILVGVVNIPVIKFSVDWWNTLHQPASVFRMGGPTIDPSILWPLLVMALAFTLLFATLHLMAMRNEILRRRLRALALRTAERPRRAVIGDASGPPRGGNGPARNIDLGKTVDIRNAEEGTPG
;
A
#
# COMPACT_ATOMS: atom_id res chain seq x y z
N MET A 1 -19.40 -25.17 -4.28
CA MET A 1 -18.93 -23.79 -4.49
C MET A 1 -18.03 -23.32 -3.34
N PRO A 2 -16.76 -23.75 -3.24
CA PRO A 2 -15.84 -23.33 -2.16
C PRO A 2 -15.19 -21.96 -2.41
N PHE A 3 -15.03 -21.57 -3.67
CA PHE A 3 -14.26 -20.39 -4.05
C PHE A 3 -14.93 -19.06 -3.64
N ALA A 4 -16.25 -18.97 -3.74
CA ALA A 4 -17.00 -17.78 -3.34
C ALA A 4 -16.90 -17.52 -1.82
N SER A 5 -16.83 -18.58 -1.00
CA SER A 5 -16.64 -18.46 0.45
C SER A 5 -15.23 -18.01 0.85
N ALA A 6 -14.20 -18.41 0.09
CA ALA A 6 -12.82 -18.05 0.38
C ALA A 6 -12.53 -16.55 0.12
N VAL A 7 -13.16 -15.95 -0.89
CA VAL A 7 -12.97 -14.53 -1.23
C VAL A 7 -13.68 -13.61 -0.21
N THR A 8 -14.89 -13.97 0.22
CA THR A 8 -15.60 -13.23 1.28
C THR A 8 -14.91 -13.39 2.65
N ASP A 9 -14.29 -14.53 2.91
CA ASP A 9 -13.53 -14.77 4.14
C ASP A 9 -12.30 -13.87 4.28
N LEU A 10 -11.68 -13.49 3.16
CA LEU A 10 -10.55 -12.56 3.13
C LEU A 10 -10.95 -11.10 3.38
N ALA A 11 -12.24 -10.77 3.36
CA ALA A 11 -12.71 -9.46 3.82
C ALA A 11 -12.44 -9.24 5.31
N ASN A 12 -12.31 -10.31 6.11
CA ASN A 12 -11.95 -10.21 7.51
C ASN A 12 -10.45 -9.85 7.66
N PRO A 13 -10.10 -8.70 8.29
CA PRO A 13 -8.70 -8.28 8.41
C PRO A 13 -7.81 -9.29 9.15
N ALA A 14 -8.34 -10.08 10.10
CA ALA A 14 -7.55 -11.10 10.80
C ALA A 14 -7.22 -12.28 9.89
N ARG A 15 -8.19 -12.75 9.10
CA ARG A 15 -7.99 -13.83 8.13
C ARG A 15 -7.06 -13.38 7.00
N PHE A 16 -7.21 -12.15 6.52
CA PHE A 16 -6.29 -11.54 5.56
C PHE A 16 -4.84 -11.51 6.08
N LEU A 17 -4.63 -11.10 7.34
CA LEU A 17 -3.31 -11.13 7.97
C LEU A 17 -2.77 -12.56 8.12
N ALA A 18 -3.59 -13.55 8.47
CA ALA A 18 -3.14 -14.93 8.55
C ALA A 18 -2.76 -15.49 7.17
N PHE A 19 -3.55 -15.20 6.15
CA PHE A 19 -3.30 -15.61 4.76
C PHE A 19 -2.01 -14.98 4.22
N THR A 20 -1.91 -13.66 4.26
CA THR A 20 -0.74 -12.95 3.74
C THR A 20 0.54 -13.30 4.49
N GLY A 21 0.47 -13.67 5.78
CA GLY A 21 1.63 -14.13 6.55
C GLY A 21 2.23 -15.44 6.02
N ARG A 22 1.41 -16.31 5.42
CA ARG A 22 1.86 -17.56 4.80
C ARG A 22 2.34 -17.37 3.37
N VAL A 23 1.66 -16.50 2.61
CA VAL A 23 1.90 -16.32 1.17
C VAL A 23 3.09 -15.42 0.88
N LEU A 24 3.30 -14.37 1.68
CA LEU A 24 4.35 -13.39 1.43
C LEU A 24 5.77 -13.94 1.31
N PRO A 25 6.28 -14.86 2.15
CA PRO A 25 7.65 -15.35 2.00
C PRO A 25 7.86 -16.07 0.65
N TRP A 26 6.87 -16.87 0.22
CA TRP A 26 6.92 -17.53 -1.09
C TRP A 26 6.83 -16.53 -2.22
N LEU A 27 5.92 -15.57 -2.14
CA LEU A 27 5.77 -14.55 -3.17
C LEU A 27 7.04 -13.67 -3.28
N ALA A 28 7.66 -13.33 -2.15
CA ALA A 28 8.94 -12.62 -2.11
C ALA A 28 10.07 -13.46 -2.73
N GLY A 29 10.18 -14.75 -2.37
CA GLY A 29 11.17 -15.66 -2.97
C GLY A 29 11.01 -15.79 -4.48
N ILE A 30 9.78 -15.99 -4.96
CA ILE A 30 9.47 -16.04 -6.40
C ILE A 30 9.80 -14.70 -7.06
N THR A 31 9.44 -13.57 -6.45
CA THR A 31 9.78 -12.23 -6.96
C THR A 31 11.29 -12.08 -7.12
N THR A 32 12.08 -12.47 -6.12
CA THR A 32 13.55 -12.39 -6.17
C THR A 32 14.12 -13.23 -7.30
N VAL A 33 13.66 -14.48 -7.46
CA VAL A 33 14.14 -15.37 -8.53
C VAL A 33 13.78 -14.84 -9.90
N VAL A 34 12.52 -14.46 -10.12
CA VAL A 34 12.05 -13.96 -11.43
C VAL A 34 12.72 -12.62 -11.76
N MET A 35 12.95 -11.76 -10.77
CA MET A 35 13.72 -10.52 -10.94
C MET A 35 15.17 -10.79 -11.34
N ALA A 36 15.84 -11.76 -10.69
CA ALA A 36 17.21 -12.13 -11.05
C ALA A 36 17.30 -12.66 -12.49
N VAL A 37 16.37 -13.52 -12.91
CA VAL A 37 16.29 -14.02 -14.29
C VAL A 37 16.01 -12.89 -15.28
N GLY A 38 15.08 -11.99 -14.95
CA GLY A 38 14.75 -10.84 -15.79
C GLY A 38 15.93 -9.88 -15.97
N LEU A 39 16.64 -9.55 -14.88
CA LEU A 39 17.82 -8.70 -14.91
C LEU A 39 18.96 -9.36 -15.68
N TRP A 40 19.18 -10.66 -15.49
CA TRP A 40 20.16 -11.41 -16.27
C TRP A 40 19.84 -11.36 -17.77
N GLY A 41 18.58 -11.62 -18.14
CA GLY A 41 18.10 -11.54 -19.51
C GLY A 41 18.28 -10.13 -20.11
N ALA A 42 17.90 -9.11 -19.36
CA ALA A 42 17.97 -7.71 -19.78
C ALA A 42 19.41 -7.17 -19.95
N LEU A 43 20.35 -7.60 -19.10
CA LEU A 43 21.70 -7.06 -19.06
C LEU A 43 22.74 -7.88 -19.84
N PHE A 44 22.53 -9.19 -19.99
CA PHE A 44 23.55 -10.07 -20.59
C PHE A 44 23.06 -10.85 -21.81
N VAL A 45 21.76 -11.11 -21.93
CA VAL A 45 21.24 -11.95 -23.03
C VAL A 45 20.64 -11.11 -24.16
N ALA A 46 19.92 -10.05 -23.83
CA ALA A 46 19.33 -9.17 -24.83
C ALA A 46 20.45 -8.50 -25.67
N PRO A 47 20.43 -8.65 -27.00
CA PRO A 47 21.38 -7.97 -27.87
C PRO A 47 21.07 -6.47 -27.91
N PRO A 48 22.04 -5.64 -28.32
CA PRO A 48 21.79 -4.24 -28.65
C PRO A 48 20.75 -4.16 -29.78
N ASP A 49 19.84 -3.20 -29.69
CA ASP A 49 18.88 -2.96 -30.77
C ASP A 49 19.56 -2.28 -31.97
N TYR A 50 19.11 -2.56 -33.18
CA TYR A 50 19.69 -2.00 -34.40
C TYR A 50 19.64 -0.47 -34.44
N GLN A 51 18.55 0.15 -33.97
CA GLN A 51 18.39 1.61 -33.96
C GLN A 51 18.83 2.22 -32.63
N GLN A 52 18.54 1.54 -31.52
CA GLN A 52 18.72 2.11 -30.18
C GLN A 52 20.07 1.72 -29.55
N GLY A 53 20.80 0.77 -30.12
CA GLY A 53 22.01 0.21 -29.54
C GLY A 53 21.79 -0.29 -28.11
N GLU A 54 22.74 0.00 -27.22
CA GLU A 54 22.68 -0.38 -25.80
C GLU A 54 21.57 0.36 -25.02
N THR A 55 21.04 1.46 -25.55
CA THR A 55 20.00 2.24 -24.83
C THR A 55 18.67 1.49 -24.72
N VAL A 56 18.46 0.45 -25.54
CA VAL A 56 17.33 -0.48 -25.43
C VAL A 56 17.23 -1.09 -24.04
N ARG A 57 18.34 -1.22 -23.30
CA ARG A 57 18.32 -1.78 -21.94
C ARG A 57 17.46 -0.98 -20.97
N ILE A 58 17.30 0.32 -21.19
CA ILE A 58 16.42 1.18 -20.39
C ILE A 58 14.96 0.69 -20.49
N MET A 59 14.56 0.12 -21.64
CA MET A 59 13.22 -0.39 -21.89
C MET A 59 12.78 -1.42 -20.84
N PHE A 60 13.70 -2.30 -20.41
CA PHE A 60 13.43 -3.38 -19.46
C PHE A 60 13.00 -2.90 -18.07
N VAL A 61 13.30 -1.64 -17.75
CA VAL A 61 12.83 -0.98 -16.52
C VAL A 61 11.70 0.00 -16.83
N HIS A 62 11.86 0.81 -17.88
CA HIS A 62 10.92 1.86 -18.25
C HIS A 62 9.52 1.31 -18.55
N VAL A 63 9.42 0.32 -19.45
CA VAL A 63 8.13 -0.19 -19.94
C VAL A 63 7.34 -0.88 -18.82
N PRO A 64 7.92 -1.80 -18.03
CA PRO A 64 7.24 -2.33 -16.85
C PRO A 64 6.81 -1.25 -15.87
N SER A 65 7.66 -0.25 -15.61
CA SER A 65 7.32 0.85 -14.70
C SER A 65 6.13 1.67 -15.19
N ALA A 66 6.07 1.99 -16.49
CA ALA A 66 4.96 2.72 -17.09
C ALA A 66 3.65 1.92 -16.99
N TRP A 67 3.69 0.62 -17.28
CA TRP A 67 2.52 -0.26 -17.16
C TRP A 67 2.06 -0.36 -15.71
N LEU A 68 2.97 -0.57 -14.76
CA LEU A 68 2.61 -0.70 -13.35
C LEU A 68 2.13 0.61 -12.74
N GLY A 69 2.66 1.76 -13.17
CA GLY A 69 2.17 3.08 -12.79
C GLY A 69 0.68 3.27 -13.14
N MET A 70 0.28 2.86 -14.35
CA MET A 70 -1.14 2.88 -14.75
C MET A 70 -1.98 1.78 -14.08
N ALA A 71 -1.47 0.55 -14.04
CA ALA A 71 -2.18 -0.60 -13.49
C ALA A 71 -2.47 -0.44 -11.99
N ALA A 72 -1.54 0.15 -11.23
CA ALA A 72 -1.76 0.47 -9.82
C ALA A 72 -2.92 1.47 -9.63
N TYR A 73 -3.11 2.42 -10.56
CA TYR A 73 -4.20 3.39 -10.49
C TYR A 73 -5.54 2.71 -10.80
N VAL A 74 -5.55 1.79 -11.76
CA VAL A 74 -6.72 0.94 -12.06
C VAL A 74 -7.06 0.06 -10.85
N ALA A 75 -6.07 -0.55 -10.20
CA ALA A 75 -6.28 -1.33 -8.97
C ALA A 75 -6.87 -0.47 -7.83
N MET A 76 -6.41 0.79 -7.72
CA MET A 76 -7.01 1.77 -6.81
C MET A 76 -8.45 2.10 -7.20
N ALA A 77 -8.77 2.26 -8.48
CA ALA A 77 -10.12 2.54 -8.95
C ALA A 77 -11.09 1.38 -8.65
N VAL A 78 -10.67 0.14 -8.87
CA VAL A 78 -11.44 -1.05 -8.46
C VAL A 78 -11.64 -1.06 -6.93
N SER A 79 -10.61 -0.71 -6.17
CA SER A 79 -10.69 -0.58 -4.71
C SER A 79 -11.58 0.58 -4.26
N ALA A 80 -11.64 1.67 -5.01
CA ALA A 80 -12.53 2.80 -4.77
C ALA A 80 -14.01 2.41 -4.97
N LEU A 81 -14.32 1.62 -6.01
CA LEU A 81 -15.64 1.00 -6.18
C LEU A 81 -15.95 0.06 -5.01
N GLY A 82 -14.98 -0.77 -4.60
CA GLY A 82 -15.00 -1.59 -3.38
C GLY A 82 -15.44 -0.80 -2.14
N THR A 83 -14.89 0.40 -1.99
CA THR A 83 -15.13 1.29 -0.85
C THR A 83 -16.51 1.95 -0.89
N LEU A 84 -16.94 2.45 -2.06
CA LEU A 84 -18.17 3.23 -2.19
C LEU A 84 -19.42 2.37 -2.38
N VAL A 85 -19.34 1.32 -3.22
CA VAL A 85 -20.49 0.49 -3.60
C VAL A 85 -20.73 -0.59 -2.56
N TRP A 86 -19.72 -1.40 -2.26
CA TRP A 86 -19.86 -2.57 -1.38
C TRP A 86 -19.45 -2.32 0.07
N ARG A 87 -18.88 -1.14 0.38
CA ARG A 87 -18.34 -0.82 1.71
C ARG A 87 -17.35 -1.89 2.20
N HIS A 88 -16.54 -2.42 1.28
CA HIS A 88 -15.64 -3.53 1.57
C HIS A 88 -14.55 -3.09 2.56
N PRO A 89 -14.34 -3.82 3.68
CA PRO A 89 -13.55 -3.37 4.82
C PRO A 89 -12.04 -3.22 4.56
N LEU A 90 -11.53 -3.81 3.48
CA LEU A 90 -10.13 -3.70 3.07
C LEU A 90 -9.91 -2.91 1.79
N ALA A 91 -10.98 -2.41 1.16
CA ALA A 91 -10.84 -1.76 -0.14
C ALA A 91 -10.14 -0.40 -0.03
N ASP A 92 -10.45 0.39 1.00
CA ASP A 92 -9.75 1.65 1.23
C ASP A 92 -8.28 1.41 1.68
N VAL A 93 -8.03 0.31 2.40
CA VAL A 93 -6.67 -0.13 2.75
C VAL A 93 -5.87 -0.47 1.49
N ALA A 94 -6.45 -1.22 0.56
CA ALA A 94 -5.83 -1.55 -0.72
C ALA A 94 -5.52 -0.26 -1.50
N ALA A 95 -6.50 0.62 -1.67
CA ALA A 95 -6.29 1.89 -2.38
C ALA A 95 -5.16 2.73 -1.75
N ARG A 96 -5.16 2.87 -0.41
CA ARG A 96 -4.14 3.62 0.33
C ARG A 96 -2.74 3.00 0.21
N ALA A 97 -2.65 1.67 0.21
CA ALA A 97 -1.40 0.95 0.10
C ALA A 97 -0.81 1.00 -1.33
N ALA A 98 -1.65 1.08 -2.37
CA ALA A 98 -1.20 1.17 -3.76
C ALA A 98 -0.60 2.52 -4.11
N ALA A 99 -1.12 3.62 -3.55
CA ALA A 99 -0.76 4.95 -4.03
C ALA A 99 0.74 5.29 -3.98
N PRO A 100 1.49 5.02 -2.89
CA PRO A 100 2.94 5.24 -2.88
C PRO A 100 3.69 4.37 -3.89
N LEU A 101 3.24 3.13 -4.11
CA LEU A 101 3.86 2.21 -5.08
C LEU A 101 3.60 2.69 -6.51
N GLY A 102 2.36 3.07 -6.83
CA GLY A 102 2.01 3.63 -8.12
C GLY A 102 2.75 4.95 -8.41
N ALA A 103 2.92 5.80 -7.38
CA ALA A 103 3.74 7.01 -7.48
C ALA A 103 5.20 6.66 -7.84
N ALA A 104 5.79 5.67 -7.15
CA ALA A 104 7.17 5.24 -7.39
C ALA A 104 7.38 4.68 -8.79
N PHE A 105 6.48 3.83 -9.28
CA PHE A 105 6.55 3.29 -10.65
C PHE A 105 6.33 4.39 -11.71
N THR A 106 5.42 5.32 -11.46
CA THR A 106 5.19 6.45 -12.39
C THR A 106 6.39 7.39 -12.42
N PHE A 107 7.00 7.68 -11.25
CA PHE A 107 8.24 8.44 -11.16
C PHE A 107 9.39 7.75 -11.90
N LEU A 108 9.56 6.45 -11.67
CA LEU A 108 10.60 5.66 -12.35
C LEU A 108 10.38 5.67 -13.87
N ALA A 109 9.14 5.57 -14.34
CA ALA A 109 8.80 5.69 -15.75
C ALA A 109 9.14 7.08 -16.32
N LEU A 110 8.85 8.17 -15.62
CA LEU A 110 9.19 9.53 -16.05
C LEU A 110 10.70 9.73 -16.14
N VAL A 111 11.46 9.33 -15.11
CA VAL A 111 12.92 9.47 -15.09
C VAL A 111 13.56 8.62 -16.18
N THR A 112 13.24 7.32 -16.23
CA THR A 112 13.82 6.42 -17.25
C THR A 112 13.37 6.78 -18.66
N GLY A 113 12.15 7.29 -18.83
CA GLY A 113 11.65 7.78 -20.11
C GLY A 113 12.40 9.02 -20.58
N SER A 114 12.73 9.93 -19.67
CA SER A 114 13.57 11.08 -19.97
C SER A 114 14.99 10.66 -20.38
N LEU A 115 15.59 9.71 -19.64
CA LEU A 115 16.90 9.13 -19.97
C LEU A 115 16.92 8.45 -21.33
N TRP A 116 15.84 7.78 -21.70
CA TRP A 116 15.70 7.13 -23.00
C TRP A 116 15.39 8.13 -24.12
N GLY A 117 14.62 9.17 -23.85
CA GLY A 117 14.25 10.19 -24.83
C GLY A 117 15.45 10.99 -25.35
N LYS A 118 16.45 11.26 -24.50
CA LYS A 118 17.62 12.04 -24.90
C LYS A 118 18.39 11.45 -26.10
N PRO A 119 18.82 10.18 -26.09
CA PRO A 119 19.50 9.57 -27.23
C PRO A 119 18.55 9.32 -28.42
N MET A 120 17.27 9.04 -28.19
CA MET A 120 16.32 8.68 -29.27
C MET A 120 15.78 9.88 -30.04
N TRP A 121 15.53 10.99 -29.35
CA TRP A 121 14.84 12.14 -29.90
C TRP A 121 15.57 13.48 -29.67
N GLY A 122 16.77 13.44 -29.08
CA GLY A 122 17.60 14.62 -28.84
C GLY A 122 17.18 15.48 -27.64
N THR A 123 16.09 15.15 -26.94
CA THR A 123 15.54 15.92 -25.82
C THR A 123 15.12 15.04 -24.63
N TRP A 124 15.23 15.59 -23.43
CA TRP A 124 14.83 14.94 -22.17
C TRP A 124 13.32 15.01 -21.93
N TRP A 125 12.65 15.99 -22.54
CA TRP A 125 11.23 16.25 -22.32
C TRP A 125 10.62 16.98 -23.52
N VAL A 126 9.37 16.66 -23.81
CA VAL A 126 8.47 17.47 -24.64
C VAL A 126 7.10 17.50 -23.99
N TRP A 127 6.34 18.57 -24.21
CA TRP A 127 5.00 18.73 -23.66
C TRP A 127 3.94 18.07 -24.54
N ASP A 128 4.13 16.79 -24.87
CA ASP A 128 3.15 16.03 -25.63
C ASP A 128 2.08 15.40 -24.74
N ALA A 129 1.04 14.84 -25.35
CA ALA A 129 -0.09 14.26 -24.64
C ALA A 129 0.31 13.09 -23.71
N ARG A 130 1.28 12.26 -24.10
CA ARG A 130 1.68 11.07 -23.32
C ARG A 130 2.52 11.45 -22.12
N LEU A 131 3.59 12.21 -22.32
CA LEU A 131 4.47 12.66 -21.25
C LEU A 131 3.70 13.49 -20.23
N THR A 132 2.88 14.42 -20.71
CA THR A 132 2.09 15.30 -19.86
C THR A 132 1.05 14.51 -19.05
N SER A 133 0.32 13.57 -19.67
CA SER A 133 -0.67 12.76 -18.93
C SER A 133 -0.02 11.78 -17.93
N MET A 134 1.19 11.28 -18.20
CA MET A 134 1.98 10.52 -17.23
C MET A 134 2.47 11.38 -16.06
N LEU A 135 2.87 12.63 -16.30
CA LEU A 135 3.19 13.59 -15.24
C LEU A 135 1.96 13.91 -14.40
N VAL A 136 0.80 14.14 -15.03
CA VAL A 136 -0.47 14.35 -14.34
C VAL A 136 -0.81 13.12 -13.48
N LEU A 137 -0.62 11.91 -13.97
CA LEU A 137 -0.80 10.68 -13.17
C LEU A 137 0.09 10.67 -11.93
N PHE A 138 1.36 11.06 -12.07
CA PHE A 138 2.29 11.16 -10.94
C PHE A 138 1.80 12.18 -9.90
N LEU A 139 1.38 13.37 -10.33
CA LEU A 139 0.83 14.40 -9.44
C LEU A 139 -0.47 13.96 -8.77
N MET A 140 -1.33 13.22 -9.47
CA MET A 140 -2.54 12.64 -8.89
C MET A 140 -2.22 11.65 -7.77
N TYR A 141 -1.20 10.81 -7.94
CA TYR A 141 -0.72 9.95 -6.86
C TYR A 141 -0.23 10.75 -5.65
N LEU A 142 0.58 11.78 -5.87
CA LEU A 142 1.06 12.64 -4.78
C LEU A 142 -0.11 13.35 -4.07
N GLY A 143 -1.09 13.84 -4.83
CA GLY A 143 -2.31 14.44 -4.29
C GLY A 143 -3.13 13.48 -3.43
N LEU A 144 -3.27 12.22 -3.86
CA LEU A 144 -3.97 11.19 -3.07
C LEU A 144 -3.19 10.82 -1.80
N ILE A 145 -1.87 10.71 -1.87
CA ILE A 145 -1.02 10.50 -0.71
C ILE A 145 -1.18 11.67 0.28
N ALA A 146 -1.12 12.91 -0.19
CA ALA A 146 -1.30 14.10 0.64
C ALA A 146 -2.70 14.13 1.28
N LEU A 147 -3.76 13.81 0.52
CA LEU A 147 -5.14 13.76 1.02
C LEU A 147 -5.31 12.79 2.20
N TRP A 148 -4.73 11.58 2.11
CA TRP A 148 -4.80 10.60 3.21
C TRP A 148 -4.01 11.01 4.46
N HIS A 149 -3.06 11.93 4.33
CA HIS A 149 -2.34 12.51 5.48
C HIS A 149 -3.06 13.74 6.04
N ALA A 150 -3.74 14.52 5.19
CA ALA A 150 -4.44 15.73 5.59
C ALA A 150 -5.77 15.45 6.33
N ILE A 151 -6.47 14.36 6.00
CA ILE A 151 -7.73 14.00 6.66
C ILE A 151 -7.47 13.02 7.80
N GLU A 152 -7.64 13.48 9.04
CA GLU A 152 -7.42 12.68 10.26
C GLU A 152 -8.39 11.49 10.37
N GLU A 153 -9.68 11.73 10.10
CA GLU A 153 -10.74 10.73 10.19
C GLU A 153 -10.58 9.67 9.06
N PRO A 154 -10.20 8.41 9.36
CA PRO A 154 -9.80 7.45 8.34
C PRO A 154 -10.93 7.08 7.37
N VAL A 155 -12.16 6.97 7.87
CA VAL A 155 -13.34 6.62 7.05
C VAL A 155 -13.68 7.75 6.08
N ARG A 156 -13.62 8.99 6.55
CA ARG A 156 -13.83 10.17 5.70
C ARG A 156 -12.72 10.28 4.65
N ALA A 157 -11.46 10.11 5.05
CA ALA A 157 -10.32 10.12 4.14
C ALA A 157 -10.47 9.07 3.03
N GLY A 158 -10.86 7.83 3.38
CA GLY A 158 -11.09 6.75 2.42
C GLY A 158 -12.18 7.07 1.41
N ARG A 159 -13.32 7.64 1.84
CA ARG A 159 -14.41 8.02 0.93
C ARG A 159 -14.03 9.17 0.01
N THR A 160 -13.40 10.22 0.52
CA THR A 160 -12.95 11.36 -0.30
C THR A 160 -11.91 10.92 -1.32
N ALA A 161 -10.93 10.09 -0.90
CA ALA A 161 -9.94 9.53 -1.81
C ALA A 161 -10.60 8.67 -2.90
N ALA A 162 -11.58 7.83 -2.54
CA ALA A 162 -12.27 6.98 -3.51
C ALA A 162 -12.94 7.80 -4.63
N VAL A 163 -13.59 8.92 -4.31
CA VAL A 163 -14.18 9.82 -5.31
C VAL A 163 -13.12 10.37 -6.26
N LEU A 164 -12.02 10.91 -5.72
CA LEU A 164 -10.93 11.47 -6.54
C LEU A 164 -10.25 10.40 -7.41
N ILE A 165 -10.09 9.19 -6.90
CA ILE A 165 -9.55 8.06 -7.67
C ILE A 165 -10.45 7.75 -8.86
N LEU A 166 -11.77 7.66 -8.66
CA LEU A 166 -12.71 7.36 -9.75
C LEU A 166 -12.77 8.46 -10.80
N VAL A 167 -12.69 9.73 -10.41
CA VAL A 167 -12.57 10.84 -11.38
C VAL A 167 -11.24 10.74 -12.13
N GLY A 168 -10.15 10.48 -11.42
CA GLY A 168 -8.82 10.40 -11.99
C GLY A 168 -8.60 9.24 -12.96
N VAL A 169 -9.36 8.14 -12.85
CA VAL A 169 -9.15 6.96 -13.71
C VAL A 169 -9.32 7.29 -15.21
N VAL A 170 -10.05 8.37 -15.52
CA VAL A 170 -10.21 8.90 -16.89
C VAL A 170 -8.86 9.28 -17.53
N ASN A 171 -7.84 9.61 -16.74
CA ASN A 171 -6.50 9.90 -17.27
C ASN A 171 -5.82 8.65 -17.86
N ILE A 172 -6.21 7.43 -17.45
CA ILE A 172 -5.58 6.18 -17.93
C ILE A 172 -5.86 5.95 -19.43
N PRO A 173 -7.11 6.04 -19.93
CA PRO A 173 -7.38 6.06 -21.37
C PRO A 173 -6.62 7.15 -22.13
N VAL A 174 -6.51 8.36 -21.56
CA VAL A 174 -5.76 9.47 -22.19
C VAL A 174 -4.29 9.07 -22.40
N ILE A 175 -3.64 8.50 -21.39
CA ILE A 175 -2.26 8.00 -21.52
C ILE A 175 -2.18 6.90 -22.58
N LYS A 176 -3.06 5.89 -22.51
CA LYS A 176 -3.01 4.71 -23.40
C LYS A 176 -3.16 5.10 -24.87
N PHE A 177 -4.19 5.89 -25.19
CA PHE A 177 -4.54 6.25 -26.55
C PHE A 177 -3.91 7.55 -27.04
N SER A 178 -3.11 8.24 -26.19
CA SER A 178 -2.39 9.46 -26.57
C SER A 178 -1.58 9.37 -27.87
N VAL A 179 -1.02 8.20 -28.18
CA VAL A 179 -0.24 7.95 -29.42
C VAL A 179 -1.12 7.79 -30.66
N ASP A 180 -2.38 7.42 -30.47
CA ASP A 180 -3.34 7.26 -31.56
C ASP A 180 -4.11 8.57 -31.82
N TRP A 181 -4.34 9.36 -30.76
CA TRP A 181 -5.12 10.59 -30.82
C TRP A 181 -4.31 11.84 -31.19
N TRP A 182 -3.00 11.88 -30.89
CA TRP A 182 -2.16 13.04 -31.14
C TRP A 182 -0.81 12.68 -31.74
N ASN A 183 -0.19 13.68 -32.40
CA ASN A 183 1.20 13.61 -32.81
C ASN A 183 2.11 13.64 -31.57
N THR A 184 2.97 12.63 -31.45
CA THR A 184 3.91 12.46 -30.34
C THR A 184 5.19 11.84 -30.85
N LEU A 185 6.31 12.11 -30.17
CA LEU A 185 7.57 11.41 -30.40
C LEU A 185 7.50 9.95 -29.94
N HIS A 186 6.51 9.60 -29.11
CA HIS A 186 6.34 8.25 -28.62
C HIS A 186 5.84 7.32 -29.72
N GLN A 187 6.63 6.27 -29.95
CA GLN A 187 6.23 5.20 -30.86
C GLN A 187 4.94 4.49 -30.40
N PRO A 188 4.13 3.98 -31.34
CA PRO A 188 2.97 3.14 -31.04
C PRO A 188 3.33 1.87 -30.26
N ALA A 189 2.32 1.24 -29.67
CA ALA A 189 2.51 0.04 -28.87
C ALA A 189 3.15 -1.11 -29.68
N SER A 190 4.31 -1.58 -29.23
CA SER A 190 5.09 -2.64 -29.91
C SER A 190 4.94 -4.03 -29.30
N VAL A 191 4.40 -4.14 -28.08
CA VAL A 191 4.20 -5.43 -27.38
C VAL A 191 2.75 -5.90 -27.48
N PHE A 192 1.80 -5.15 -26.91
CA PHE A 192 0.38 -5.49 -26.91
C PHE A 192 -0.37 -4.70 -27.98
N ARG A 193 -0.54 -5.31 -29.16
CA ARG A 193 -1.28 -4.75 -30.30
C ARG A 193 -2.09 -5.82 -31.04
N MET A 194 -3.10 -5.41 -31.80
CA MET A 194 -4.04 -6.29 -32.53
C MET A 194 -3.36 -7.22 -33.57
N GLY A 195 -2.14 -6.90 -34.01
CA GLY A 195 -1.36 -7.71 -34.97
C GLY A 195 -0.15 -8.46 -34.35
N GLY A 196 -0.12 -8.66 -33.04
CA GLY A 196 0.98 -9.33 -32.32
C GLY A 196 2.23 -8.45 -32.11
N PRO A 197 3.20 -8.86 -31.29
CA PRO A 197 4.39 -8.07 -30.99
C PRO A 197 5.24 -7.77 -32.24
N THR A 198 5.80 -6.56 -32.32
CA THR A 198 6.78 -6.17 -33.36
C THR A 198 8.21 -6.15 -32.85
N ILE A 199 8.40 -6.36 -31.55
CA ILE A 199 9.71 -6.46 -30.93
C ILE A 199 10.30 -7.83 -31.25
N ASP A 200 11.59 -7.86 -31.61
CA ASP A 200 12.31 -9.10 -31.86
C ASP A 200 12.22 -10.05 -30.65
N PRO A 201 12.01 -11.36 -30.86
CA PRO A 201 11.91 -12.34 -29.77
C PRO A 201 13.07 -12.29 -28.76
N SER A 202 14.29 -11.95 -29.21
CA SER A 202 15.48 -11.85 -28.36
C SER A 202 15.39 -10.72 -27.31
N ILE A 203 14.60 -9.68 -27.59
CA ILE A 203 14.33 -8.54 -26.70
C ILE A 203 12.96 -8.68 -26.02
N LEU A 204 12.01 -9.37 -26.65
CA LEU A 204 10.66 -9.54 -26.12
C LEU A 204 10.64 -10.43 -24.86
N TRP A 205 11.32 -11.57 -24.86
CA TRP A 205 11.24 -12.49 -23.73
C TRP A 205 11.83 -11.88 -22.43
N PRO A 206 13.00 -11.19 -22.42
CA PRO A 206 13.51 -10.56 -21.20
C PRO A 206 12.59 -9.45 -20.73
N LEU A 207 11.97 -8.71 -21.66
CA LEU A 207 10.99 -7.68 -21.34
C LEU A 207 9.76 -8.25 -20.65
N LEU A 208 9.22 -9.38 -21.11
CA LEU A 208 8.08 -10.03 -20.48
C LEU A 208 8.44 -10.60 -19.11
N VAL A 209 9.64 -11.17 -18.95
CA VAL A 209 10.12 -11.63 -17.63
C VAL A 209 10.30 -10.46 -16.67
N MET A 210 10.83 -9.33 -17.12
CA MET A 210 10.93 -8.11 -16.32
C MET A 210 9.55 -7.51 -15.97
N ALA A 211 8.61 -7.53 -16.90
CA ALA A 211 7.22 -7.12 -16.64
C ALA A 211 6.55 -8.00 -15.57
N LEU A 212 6.78 -9.32 -15.63
CA LEU A 212 6.32 -10.25 -14.61
C LEU A 212 7.02 -9.99 -13.27
N ALA A 213 8.34 -9.79 -13.26
CA ALA A 213 9.12 -9.49 -12.06
C ALA A 213 8.61 -8.23 -11.36
N PHE A 214 8.34 -7.16 -12.11
CA PHE A 214 7.83 -5.89 -11.58
C PHE A 214 6.39 -6.03 -11.08
N THR A 215 5.58 -6.85 -11.74
CA THR A 215 4.21 -7.17 -11.29
C THR A 215 4.22 -7.96 -9.98
N LEU A 216 5.08 -8.96 -9.86
CA LEU A 216 5.29 -9.72 -8.62
C LEU A 216 5.85 -8.84 -7.51
N LEU A 217 6.76 -7.92 -7.84
CA LEU A 217 7.28 -6.93 -6.91
C LEU A 217 6.16 -6.01 -6.40
N PHE A 218 5.34 -5.46 -7.29
CA PHE A 218 4.19 -4.65 -6.91
C PHE A 218 3.26 -5.46 -6.00
N ALA A 219 2.88 -6.68 -6.38
CA ALA A 219 1.99 -7.52 -5.57
C ALA A 219 2.57 -7.80 -4.18
N THR A 220 3.86 -8.13 -4.10
CA THR A 220 4.57 -8.37 -2.82
C THR A 220 4.55 -7.14 -1.93
N LEU A 221 5.01 -6.00 -2.46
CA LEU A 221 5.07 -4.75 -1.71
C LEU A 221 3.68 -4.25 -1.33
N HIS A 222 2.69 -4.44 -2.21
CA HIS A 222 1.31 -4.04 -1.95
C HIS A 222 0.69 -4.85 -0.82
N LEU A 223 0.85 -6.18 -0.83
CA LEU A 223 0.40 -7.03 0.28
C LEU A 223 1.11 -6.68 1.60
N MET A 224 2.42 -6.43 1.57
CA MET A 224 3.17 -5.96 2.74
C MET A 224 2.65 -4.61 3.25
N ALA A 225 2.41 -3.65 2.35
CA ALA A 225 1.89 -2.32 2.69
C ALA A 225 0.47 -2.39 3.26
N MET A 226 -0.41 -3.24 2.68
CA MET A 226 -1.75 -3.49 3.21
C MET A 226 -1.69 -4.08 4.62
N ARG A 227 -0.83 -5.08 4.87
CA ARG A 227 -0.64 -5.64 6.22
C ARG A 227 -0.22 -4.56 7.21
N ASN A 228 0.79 -3.76 6.85
CA ASN A 228 1.28 -2.68 7.69
C ASN A 228 0.17 -1.66 8.00
N GLU A 229 -0.67 -1.34 7.01
CA GLU A 229 -1.81 -0.43 7.23
C GLU A 229 -2.88 -1.01 8.16
N ILE A 230 -3.23 -2.30 8.01
CA ILE A 230 -4.16 -2.99 8.92
C ILE A 230 -3.60 -2.98 10.35
N LEU A 231 -2.32 -3.30 10.52
CA LEU A 231 -1.65 -3.31 11.82
C LEU A 231 -1.61 -1.90 12.44
N ARG A 232 -1.28 -0.86 11.65
CA ARG A 232 -1.32 0.54 12.10
C ARG A 232 -2.71 0.97 12.57
N ARG A 233 -3.78 0.57 11.86
CA ARG A 233 -5.16 0.85 12.28
C ARG A 233 -5.52 0.15 13.58
N ARG A 234 -5.09 -1.10 13.77
CA ARG A 234 -5.29 -1.84 15.03
C ARG A 234 -4.57 -1.19 16.20
N LEU A 235 -3.31 -0.79 16.03
CA LEU A 235 -2.54 -0.10 17.06
C LEU A 235 -3.20 1.24 17.46
N ARG A 236 -3.67 2.03 16.49
CA ARG A 236 -4.43 3.27 16.75
C ARG A 236 -5.71 3.00 17.56
N ALA A 237 -6.49 1.99 17.17
CA ALA A 237 -7.71 1.64 17.89
C ALA A 237 -7.44 1.17 19.33
N LEU A 238 -6.36 0.41 19.56
CA LEU A 238 -5.94 -0.01 20.90
C LEU A 238 -5.48 1.18 21.76
N ALA A 239 -4.71 2.11 21.20
CA ALA A 239 -4.24 3.29 21.91
C ALA A 239 -5.41 4.16 22.41
N LEU A 240 -6.44 4.36 21.59
CA LEU A 240 -7.66 5.09 21.98
C LEU A 240 -8.41 4.39 23.13
N ARG A 241 -8.57 3.06 23.06
CA ARG A 241 -9.21 2.27 24.14
C ARG A 241 -8.44 2.34 25.46
N THR A 242 -7.11 2.30 25.40
CA THR A 242 -6.26 2.44 26.58
C THR A 242 -6.36 3.85 27.17
N ALA A 243 -6.47 4.90 26.36
CA ALA A 243 -6.66 6.27 26.85
C ALA A 243 -8.04 6.49 27.50
N GLU A 244 -9.07 5.76 27.09
CA GLU A 244 -10.42 5.82 27.68
C GLU A 244 -10.53 5.10 29.04
N ARG A 245 -9.69 4.08 29.29
CA ARG A 245 -9.74 3.24 30.51
C ARG A 245 -9.47 4.02 31.81
N PRO A 246 -8.42 4.86 31.91
CA PRO A 246 -8.17 5.72 33.06
C PRO A 246 -9.29 6.76 33.26
N ARG A 247 -9.81 7.33 32.16
CA ARG A 247 -10.88 8.35 32.23
C ARG A 247 -12.18 7.78 32.81
N ARG A 248 -12.54 6.54 32.44
CA ARG A 248 -13.70 5.85 33.04
C ARG A 248 -13.49 5.45 34.50
N ALA A 249 -12.27 5.06 34.89
CA ALA A 249 -11.95 4.76 36.29
C ALA A 249 -12.11 6.01 37.18
N VAL A 250 -11.66 7.18 36.70
CA VAL A 250 -11.79 8.46 37.43
C VAL A 250 -13.24 8.94 37.53
N ILE A 251 -14.04 8.80 36.46
CA ILE A 251 -15.47 9.21 36.47
C ILE A 251 -16.33 8.21 37.27
N GLY A 252 -15.99 6.92 37.25
CA GLY A 252 -16.68 5.90 38.04
C GLY A 252 -16.51 6.08 39.55
N ASP A 253 -15.39 6.64 40.00
CA ASP A 253 -15.14 6.97 41.41
C ASP A 253 -15.89 8.24 41.85
N ALA A 254 -16.01 9.24 40.96
CA ALA A 254 -16.71 10.49 41.24
C ALA A 254 -18.25 10.41 41.21
N SER A 255 -18.82 9.29 40.76
CA SER A 255 -20.28 9.10 40.61
C SER A 255 -20.88 8.05 41.58
N GLY A 256 -20.09 7.59 42.55
CA GLY A 256 -20.62 6.80 43.67
C GLY A 256 -21.62 7.63 44.49
N PRO A 257 -22.72 7.05 45.00
CA PRO A 257 -23.68 7.77 45.82
C PRO A 257 -22.97 8.40 47.02
N PRO A 258 -23.38 9.60 47.49
CA PRO A 258 -22.79 10.20 48.67
C PRO A 258 -22.88 9.17 49.80
N ARG A 259 -21.73 8.80 50.38
CA ARG A 259 -21.70 7.96 51.58
C ARG A 259 -22.37 8.75 52.70
N GLY A 260 -23.69 8.57 52.84
CA GLY A 260 -24.49 9.03 53.95
C GLY A 260 -24.08 8.26 55.20
N GLY A 261 -22.97 8.66 55.81
CA GLY A 261 -22.47 8.11 57.05
C GLY A 261 -22.94 8.95 58.24
N ASN A 262 -24.18 8.73 58.68
CA ASN A 262 -24.53 8.93 60.09
C ASN A 262 -23.90 7.79 60.89
N GLY A 263 -22.63 7.93 61.25
CA GLY A 263 -21.95 7.08 62.22
C GLY A 263 -21.82 7.85 63.54
N PRO A 264 -22.23 7.30 64.69
CA PRO A 264 -22.12 7.99 65.96
C PRO A 264 -20.65 8.21 66.32
N ALA A 265 -20.35 9.41 66.82
CA ALA A 265 -19.05 9.77 67.36
C ALA A 265 -18.63 8.76 68.45
N ARG A 266 -17.66 7.91 68.13
CA ARG A 266 -16.91 7.15 69.14
C ARG A 266 -15.80 8.04 69.67
N ASN A 267 -16.06 8.60 70.82
CA ASN A 267 -15.07 9.16 71.73
C ASN A 267 -14.35 8.00 72.46
N ILE A 268 -13.18 8.28 73.05
CA ILE A 268 -12.37 7.43 73.99
C ILE A 268 -11.30 6.55 73.26
N ASP A 269 -10.02 6.49 73.63
CA ASP A 269 -9.24 7.02 74.77
C ASP A 269 -7.76 7.21 74.35
N LEU A 270 -7.10 8.21 74.94
CA LEU A 270 -5.64 8.36 74.94
C LEU A 270 -5.11 7.76 76.25
N GLY A 271 -4.55 6.56 76.20
CA GLY A 271 -3.73 6.06 77.30
C GLY A 271 -3.65 4.55 77.42
N LYS A 272 -2.52 3.97 77.00
CA LYS A 272 -1.64 3.18 77.89
C LYS A 272 -0.41 2.68 77.14
N THR A 273 0.71 2.97 77.76
CA THR A 273 2.08 2.48 77.57
C THR A 273 2.21 0.96 77.75
N VAL A 274 3.10 0.37 76.93
CA VAL A 274 4.14 -0.65 77.24
C VAL A 274 3.70 -1.93 77.98
N ASP A 275 3.94 -3.12 77.38
CA ASP A 275 4.98 -4.04 77.91
C ASP A 275 5.42 -5.12 76.91
N ILE A 276 6.67 -5.52 77.08
CA ILE A 276 7.52 -6.43 76.32
C ILE A 276 7.71 -7.68 77.20
N ARG A 277 7.87 -8.86 76.58
CA ARG A 277 8.47 -10.13 77.10
C ARG A 277 7.52 -11.26 77.53
N ASN A 278 7.82 -12.40 76.91
CA ASN A 278 7.98 -13.76 77.47
C ASN A 278 6.80 -14.50 78.12
N ALA A 279 6.45 -15.65 77.52
CA ALA A 279 6.33 -16.99 78.14
C ALA A 279 6.15 -18.00 76.97
N GLU A 280 7.17 -18.78 76.57
CA GLU A 280 7.58 -20.10 77.12
C GLU A 280 6.55 -21.22 76.82
N GLU A 281 6.90 -22.17 75.94
CA GLU A 281 7.20 -23.60 76.22
C GLU A 281 5.94 -24.51 76.05
N GLY A 282 5.96 -25.72 75.46
CA GLY A 282 7.02 -26.58 74.95
C GLY A 282 6.50 -27.77 74.09
N THR A 283 7.37 -28.27 73.20
CA THR A 283 7.83 -29.68 72.93
C THR A 283 6.95 -30.92 73.25
N PRO A 284 7.33 -32.14 72.80
CA PRO A 284 7.75 -32.60 71.46
C PRO A 284 7.10 -33.96 71.05
N GLY A 285 7.28 -34.37 69.80
CA GLY A 285 7.01 -35.72 69.28
C GLY A 285 7.48 -35.86 67.85
#